data_AF-A0A7C6Y5Y9-F1
#
_entry.id   AF-A0A7C6Y5Y9-F1
#
_cell.length_a   1.000
_cell.length_b   1.000
_cell.length_c   1.000
_cell.angle_alpha   90.00
_cell.angle_beta   90.00
_cell.angle_gamma   90.00
#
_symmetry.space_group_name_H-M   'P 1'
#
loop_
_entity.id
_entity.type
_entity.pdbx_description
1 polymer ?
#
loop_
_entity_poly.entity_id
_entity_poly.type
_entity_poly.pdbx_seq_one_letter_code
_entity_poly.pdbx_strand_id
1 'polypeptide(L)'
;MKAFLLALKQFAASILGTIVVVVIVLWHWDILGMIENFPPINFMTIGRLLSLAILLFVIIWSQLKSKALLSHGILLYLFASALSGFISALFSNTPSSAFDGSTFINLLIMLYTLGVVAAYLLYDRPKTASLNTLVSLPLLVFAIVYYLRVGFNSTLLVMLVVTLALLLGSKVAALGYAMYVTISPLFLALHTIVQAFSNNTGQSFNVWFNLVTLAVAFVFLALEFFKSIQRNET
;
A
#
# COMPACT_ATOMS: atom_id res chain seq x y z
N MET A 1 3.48 6.81 30.16
CA MET A 1 3.78 6.81 28.72
C MET A 1 4.54 5.57 28.24
N LYS A 2 5.68 5.20 28.85
CA LYS A 2 6.44 3.99 28.48
C LYS A 2 5.63 2.68 28.51
N ALA A 3 4.92 2.43 29.62
CA ALA A 3 4.09 1.22 29.77
C ALA A 3 3.01 1.11 28.70
N PHE A 4 2.35 2.24 28.37
CA PHE A 4 1.34 2.29 27.31
C PHE A 4 1.91 1.94 25.94
N LEU A 5 3.04 2.54 25.53
CA LEU A 5 3.66 2.25 24.24
C LEU A 5 4.15 0.80 24.13
N LEU A 6 4.68 0.23 25.23
CA LEU A 6 5.05 -1.18 25.25
C LEU A 6 3.84 -2.11 25.15
N ALA A 7 2.74 -1.80 25.85
CA ALA A 7 1.50 -2.55 25.74
C ALA A 7 0.90 -2.47 24.33
N LEU A 8 0.91 -1.28 23.72
CA LEU A 8 0.46 -1.06 22.35
C LEU A 8 1.29 -1.88 21.35
N LYS A 9 2.61 -1.93 21.54
CA LYS A 9 3.52 -2.75 20.73
C LYS A 9 3.23 -4.25 20.85
N GLN A 10 3.03 -4.74 22.08
CA GLN A 10 2.69 -6.14 22.34
C GLN A 10 1.33 -6.50 21.73
N PHE A 11 0.34 -5.61 21.87
CA PHE A 11 -0.97 -5.77 21.22
C PHE A 11 -0.83 -5.82 19.69
N ALA A 12 -0.06 -4.92 19.10
CA ALA A 12 0.13 -4.83 17.65
C ALA A 12 0.76 -6.10 17.04
N ALA A 13 1.56 -6.85 17.82
CA ALA A 13 2.16 -8.12 17.42
C ALA A 13 1.26 -9.34 17.71
N SER A 14 0.12 -9.15 18.36
CA SER A 14 -0.82 -10.23 18.69
C SER A 14 -1.73 -10.60 17.52
N ILE A 15 -2.46 -11.71 17.68
CA ILE A 15 -3.52 -12.13 16.75
C ILE A 15 -4.61 -11.04 16.65
N LEU A 16 -5.00 -10.44 17.78
CA LEU A 16 -5.98 -9.35 17.78
C LEU A 16 -5.46 -8.12 17.04
N GLY A 17 -4.17 -7.79 17.21
CA GLY A 17 -3.51 -6.74 16.44
C GLY A 17 -3.53 -7.00 14.93
N THR A 18 -3.37 -8.27 14.54
CA THR A 18 -3.48 -8.68 13.13
C THR A 18 -4.90 -8.48 12.59
N ILE A 19 -5.94 -8.82 13.36
CA ILE A 19 -7.34 -8.59 12.99
C ILE A 19 -7.61 -7.09 12.82
N VAL A 20 -7.16 -6.25 13.75
CA VAL A 20 -7.31 -4.78 13.67
C VAL A 20 -6.69 -4.25 12.38
N VAL A 21 -5.48 -4.70 12.06
CA VAL A 21 -4.75 -4.28 10.86
C VAL A 21 -5.49 -4.73 9.58
N VAL A 22 -6.08 -5.93 9.55
CA VAL A 22 -6.92 -6.38 8.42
C VAL A 22 -8.14 -5.49 8.26
N VAL A 23 -8.84 -5.17 9.35
CA VAL A 23 -10.01 -4.26 9.33
C VAL A 23 -9.61 -2.88 8.81
N ILE A 24 -8.46 -2.35 9.21
CA ILE A 24 -7.95 -1.06 8.72
C ILE A 24 -7.69 -1.10 7.21
N VAL A 25 -7.15 -2.20 6.67
CA VAL A 25 -6.92 -2.32 5.21
C VAL A 25 -8.25 -2.37 4.45
N LEU A 26 -9.23 -3.09 4.97
CA LEU A 26 -10.57 -3.14 4.38
C LEU A 26 -11.27 -1.78 4.46
N TRP A 27 -11.09 -1.05 5.55
CA TRP A 27 -11.56 0.32 5.71
C TRP A 27 -10.94 1.28 4.69
N HIS A 28 -9.62 1.19 4.47
CA HIS A 28 -8.91 1.98 3.46
C HIS A 28 -9.50 1.83 2.05
N TRP A 29 -10.07 0.66 1.76
CA TRP A 29 -10.66 0.33 0.47
C TRP A 29 -12.18 0.54 0.38
N ASP A 30 -12.79 1.14 1.40
CA ASP A 30 -14.24 1.36 1.47
C ASP A 30 -15.05 0.08 1.21
N ILE A 31 -14.75 -0.97 1.99
CA ILE A 31 -15.41 -2.26 1.83
C ILE A 31 -16.94 -2.18 2.00
N LEU A 32 -17.44 -1.24 2.82
CA LEU A 32 -18.87 -1.05 3.02
C LEU A 32 -19.52 -0.50 1.74
N GLY A 33 -18.93 0.52 1.12
CA GLY A 33 -19.37 1.02 -0.18
C GLY A 33 -19.32 -0.06 -1.27
N MET A 34 -18.31 -0.95 -1.25
CA MET A 34 -18.24 -2.08 -2.19
C MET A 34 -19.33 -3.13 -1.97
N ILE A 35 -19.75 -3.39 -0.73
CA ILE A 35 -20.81 -4.36 -0.42
C ILE A 35 -22.17 -3.78 -0.80
N GLU A 36 -22.40 -2.51 -0.46
CA GLU A 36 -23.67 -1.83 -0.73
C GLU A 36 -23.89 -1.60 -2.23
N ASN A 37 -22.83 -1.25 -2.97
CA ASN A 37 -22.89 -0.92 -4.39
C ASN A 37 -21.78 -1.63 -5.17
N PHE A 38 -21.87 -2.96 -5.26
CA PHE A 38 -20.84 -3.74 -5.94
C PHE A 38 -20.71 -3.32 -7.42
N PRO A 39 -19.54 -2.82 -7.85
CA PRO A 39 -19.38 -2.27 -9.18
C PRO A 39 -19.46 -3.36 -10.25
N PRO A 40 -19.86 -3.03 -11.49
CA PRO A 40 -19.84 -3.99 -12.60
C PRO A 40 -18.47 -4.65 -12.73
N ILE A 41 -18.46 -5.96 -12.98
CA ILE A 41 -17.22 -6.71 -13.21
C ILE A 41 -16.63 -6.27 -14.55
N ASN A 42 -15.54 -5.52 -14.47
CA ASN A 42 -14.72 -5.10 -15.60
C ASN A 42 -13.24 -5.06 -15.17
N PHE A 43 -12.34 -4.77 -16.11
CA PHE A 43 -10.90 -4.71 -15.82
C PHE A 43 -10.56 -3.75 -14.66
N MET A 44 -11.22 -2.59 -14.52
CA MET A 44 -10.95 -1.67 -13.41
C MET A 44 -11.30 -2.31 -12.05
N THR A 45 -12.46 -2.94 -11.95
CA THR A 45 -12.90 -3.64 -10.73
C THR A 45 -11.95 -4.79 -10.39
N ILE A 46 -11.56 -5.59 -11.39
CA ILE A 46 -10.60 -6.70 -11.20
C ILE A 46 -9.25 -6.18 -10.70
N GLY A 47 -8.73 -5.11 -11.31
CA GLY A 47 -7.47 -4.50 -10.89
C GLY A 47 -7.52 -3.97 -9.46
N ARG A 48 -8.63 -3.34 -9.07
CA ARG A 48 -8.86 -2.86 -7.70
C ARG A 48 -8.84 -4.00 -6.68
N LEU A 49 -9.61 -5.06 -6.93
CA LEU A 49 -9.68 -6.22 -6.03
C LEU A 49 -8.34 -6.96 -5.92
N LEU A 50 -7.63 -7.14 -7.04
CA LEU A 50 -6.31 -7.77 -7.03
C LEU A 50 -5.27 -6.91 -6.29
N SER A 51 -5.33 -5.59 -6.46
CA SER A 51 -4.50 -4.64 -5.71
C SER A 51 -4.74 -4.77 -4.20
N LEU A 52 -6.01 -4.77 -3.76
CA LEU A 52 -6.39 -4.98 -2.36
C LEU A 52 -5.90 -6.33 -1.83
N ALA A 53 -6.06 -7.41 -2.61
CA ALA A 53 -5.62 -8.74 -2.22
C ALA A 53 -4.09 -8.81 -1.97
N ILE A 54 -3.29 -8.16 -2.82
CA ILE A 54 -1.84 -8.07 -2.62
C ILE A 54 -1.49 -7.25 -1.38
N LEU A 55 -2.16 -6.10 -1.16
CA LEU A 55 -1.91 -5.28 0.03
C LEU A 55 -2.24 -6.04 1.32
N LEU A 56 -3.38 -6.72 1.37
CA LEU A 56 -3.78 -7.59 2.48
C LEU A 56 -2.74 -8.70 2.70
N PHE A 57 -2.32 -9.37 1.62
CA PHE A 57 -1.28 -10.40 1.70
C PHE A 57 0.01 -9.86 2.31
N VAL A 58 0.52 -8.72 1.83
CA VAL A 58 1.77 -8.11 2.33
C VAL A 58 1.68 -7.79 3.81
N ILE A 59 0.55 -7.24 4.23
CA ILE A 59 0.30 -6.84 5.60
C ILE A 59 0.20 -8.07 6.52
N ILE A 60 -0.57 -9.08 6.12
CA ILE A 60 -0.69 -10.34 6.87
C ILE A 60 0.67 -11.07 6.91
N TRP A 61 1.37 -11.16 5.78
CA TRP A 61 2.71 -11.76 5.69
C TRP A 61 3.68 -11.08 6.65
N SER A 62 3.70 -9.75 6.68
CA SER A 62 4.54 -8.98 7.59
C SER A 62 4.22 -9.29 9.06
N GLN A 63 2.93 -9.41 9.41
CA GLN A 63 2.51 -9.81 10.76
C GLN A 63 2.99 -11.23 11.12
N LEU A 64 2.75 -12.19 10.24
CA LEU A 64 3.15 -13.59 10.43
C LEU A 64 4.67 -13.77 10.54
N LYS A 65 5.44 -12.92 9.86
CA LYS A 65 6.90 -12.87 9.95
C LYS A 65 7.44 -12.07 11.13
N SER A 66 6.59 -11.73 12.10
CA SER A 66 6.96 -10.93 13.28
C SER A 66 7.57 -9.57 12.92
N LYS A 67 7.14 -9.00 11.78
CA LYS A 67 7.52 -7.68 11.29
C LYS A 67 6.35 -6.71 11.42
N ALA A 68 5.73 -6.64 12.61
CA ALA A 68 4.58 -5.78 12.85
C ALA A 68 4.87 -4.28 12.63
N LEU A 69 6.12 -3.83 12.77
CA LEU A 69 6.52 -2.48 12.38
C LEU A 69 6.23 -2.20 10.90
N LEU A 70 6.42 -3.18 10.03
CA LEU A 70 6.23 -3.01 8.58
C LEU A 70 4.77 -2.87 8.20
N SER A 71 3.91 -3.75 8.72
CA SER A 71 2.47 -3.66 8.49
C SER A 71 1.93 -2.30 8.96
N HIS A 72 2.31 -1.85 10.14
CA HIS A 72 1.86 -0.56 10.68
C HIS A 72 2.52 0.63 9.99
N GLY A 73 3.76 0.51 9.50
CA GLY A 73 4.42 1.54 8.70
C GLY A 73 3.72 1.75 7.34
N ILE A 74 3.34 0.67 6.67
CA ILE A 74 2.53 0.73 5.44
C ILE A 74 1.19 1.39 5.72
N LEU A 75 0.48 0.98 6.79
CA LEU A 75 -0.78 1.61 7.17
C LEU A 75 -0.62 3.09 7.53
N LEU A 76 0.41 3.45 8.30
CA LEU A 76 0.70 4.84 8.64
C LEU A 76 0.86 5.69 7.37
N TYR A 77 1.54 5.16 6.35
CA TYR A 77 1.65 5.83 5.06
C TYR A 77 0.28 6.01 4.37
N LEU A 78 -0.55 4.96 4.33
CA LEU A 78 -1.89 5.03 3.71
C LEU A 78 -2.82 6.05 4.38
N PHE A 79 -2.63 6.30 5.68
CA PHE A 79 -3.42 7.24 6.47
C PHE A 79 -2.66 8.51 6.86
N ALA A 80 -1.47 8.77 6.30
CA ALA A 80 -0.61 9.89 6.71
C ALA A 80 -1.28 11.26 6.50
N SER A 81 -2.13 11.38 5.49
CA SER A 81 -2.87 12.61 5.18
C SER A 81 -4.10 12.84 6.08
N ALA A 82 -4.48 11.89 6.93
CA ALA A 82 -5.70 11.99 7.74
C ALA A 82 -5.66 13.20 8.70
N LEU A 83 -4.51 13.54 9.26
CA LEU A 83 -4.37 14.75 10.10
C LEU A 83 -4.62 16.02 9.30
N SER A 84 -4.02 16.12 8.11
CA SER A 84 -4.22 17.26 7.23
C SER A 84 -5.68 17.38 6.80
N GLY A 85 -6.34 16.26 6.50
CA GLY A 85 -7.76 16.20 6.17
C GLY A 85 -8.63 16.69 7.32
N PHE A 86 -8.37 16.20 8.54
CA PHE A 86 -9.08 16.61 9.75
C PHE A 86 -8.93 18.10 10.04
N ILE A 87 -7.70 18.63 10.01
CA ILE A 87 -7.44 20.06 10.25
C ILE A 87 -8.13 20.91 9.18
N SER A 88 -8.03 20.51 7.91
CA SER A 88 -8.68 21.25 6.81
C SER A 88 -10.20 21.27 6.97
N ALA A 89 -10.81 20.16 7.38
CA ALA A 89 -12.24 20.07 7.65
C ALA A 89 -12.66 20.94 8.85
N LEU A 90 -11.86 20.94 9.93
CA LEU A 90 -12.12 21.69 11.16
C LEU A 90 -12.14 23.20 10.94
N PHE A 91 -11.26 23.70 10.07
CA PHE A 91 -11.16 25.12 9.70
C PHE A 91 -11.87 25.45 8.38
N SER A 92 -12.73 24.56 7.88
CA SER A 92 -13.56 24.81 6.69
C SER A 92 -14.81 25.61 7.03
N ASN A 93 -15.60 25.94 6.00
CA ASN A 93 -16.93 26.55 6.16
C ASN A 93 -17.96 25.61 6.81
N THR A 94 -17.63 24.32 7.01
CA THR A 94 -18.47 23.32 7.70
C THR A 94 -17.64 22.48 8.68
N PRO A 95 -17.27 23.03 9.85
CA PRO A 95 -16.40 22.35 10.84
C PRO A 95 -16.93 21.01 11.35
N SER A 96 -18.25 20.79 11.34
CA SER A 96 -18.87 19.52 11.72
C SER A 96 -18.41 18.34 10.85
N SER A 97 -17.96 18.60 9.61
CA SER A 97 -17.41 17.57 8.72
C SER A 97 -16.13 16.92 9.25
N ALA A 98 -15.35 17.62 10.10
CA ALA A 98 -14.17 17.03 10.73
C ALA A 98 -14.51 15.84 11.64
N PHE A 99 -15.74 15.80 12.14
CA PHE A 99 -16.27 14.76 13.02
C PHE A 99 -17.24 13.82 12.29
N ASP A 100 -17.27 13.86 10.95
CA ASP A 100 -17.92 12.79 10.20
C ASP A 100 -17.22 11.45 10.50
N GLY A 101 -17.97 10.35 10.35
CA GLY A 101 -17.48 9.03 10.71
C GLY A 101 -16.18 8.67 9.98
N SER A 102 -16.06 9.04 8.70
CA SER A 102 -14.90 8.69 7.88
C SER A 102 -13.63 9.44 8.28
N THR A 103 -13.70 10.77 8.36
CA THR A 103 -12.59 11.65 8.72
C THR A 103 -12.09 11.34 10.12
N PHE A 104 -13.01 11.15 11.07
CA PHE A 104 -12.66 10.84 12.45
C PHE A 104 -12.02 9.44 12.58
N ILE A 105 -12.58 8.41 11.94
CA ILE A 105 -11.98 7.06 11.96
C ILE A 105 -10.59 7.07 11.31
N ASN A 106 -10.41 7.76 10.18
CA ASN A 106 -9.10 7.87 9.52
C ASN A 106 -8.05 8.54 10.42
N LEU A 107 -8.45 9.56 11.19
CA LEU A 107 -7.58 10.20 12.18
C LEU A 107 -7.17 9.21 13.28
N LEU A 108 -8.13 8.45 13.83
CA LEU A 108 -7.85 7.45 14.87
C LEU A 108 -6.91 6.35 14.38
N ILE A 109 -7.10 5.88 13.14
CA ILE A 109 -6.21 4.88 12.51
C ILE A 109 -4.80 5.44 12.36
N MET A 110 -4.65 6.68 11.90
CA MET A 110 -3.36 7.34 11.79
C MET A 110 -2.67 7.46 13.16
N LEU A 111 -3.39 7.92 14.19
CA LEU A 111 -2.84 8.03 15.55
C LEU A 111 -2.43 6.67 16.14
N TYR A 112 -3.25 5.63 15.91
CA TYR A 112 -2.94 4.26 16.33
C TYR A 112 -1.66 3.74 15.67
N THR A 113 -1.58 3.82 14.33
CA THR A 113 -0.43 3.34 13.55
C THR A 113 0.83 4.14 13.90
N LEU A 114 0.73 5.46 14.08
CA LEU A 114 1.83 6.31 14.54
C LEU A 114 2.33 5.89 15.91
N GLY A 115 1.43 5.64 16.86
CA GLY A 115 1.77 5.18 18.21
C GLY A 115 2.52 3.84 18.20
N VAL A 116 2.07 2.89 17.37
CA VAL A 116 2.73 1.59 17.20
C VAL A 116 4.13 1.76 16.59
N VAL A 117 4.24 2.51 15.48
CA VAL A 117 5.52 2.77 14.81
C VAL A 117 6.50 3.45 15.77
N ALA A 118 6.05 4.48 16.49
CA ALA A 118 6.86 5.17 17.50
C ALA A 118 7.32 4.22 18.61
N ALA A 119 6.46 3.31 19.09
CA ALA A 119 6.84 2.32 20.09
C ALA A 119 7.96 1.38 19.60
N TYR A 120 7.87 0.87 18.38
CA TYR A 120 8.92 0.04 17.80
C TYR A 120 10.24 0.81 17.61
N LEU A 121 10.18 2.03 17.08
CA LEU A 121 11.40 2.84 16.85
C LEU A 121 12.10 3.22 18.16
N LEU A 122 11.34 3.62 19.19
CA LEU A 122 11.90 4.06 20.46
C LEU A 122 12.43 2.91 21.31
N TYR A 123 11.74 1.77 21.34
CA TYR A 123 12.02 0.68 22.29
C TYR A 123 12.74 -0.52 21.67
N ASP A 124 12.50 -0.86 20.41
CA ASP A 124 13.18 -1.99 19.75
C ASP A 124 14.38 -1.55 18.91
N ARG A 125 14.42 -0.28 18.50
CA ARG A 125 15.53 0.31 17.73
C ARG A 125 15.98 -0.63 16.59
N PRO A 126 15.08 -0.93 15.64
CA PRO A 126 15.31 -1.94 14.62
C PRO A 126 16.60 -1.62 13.85
N LYS A 127 17.46 -2.63 13.70
CA LYS A 127 18.68 -2.50 12.90
C LYS A 127 18.32 -2.57 11.42
N THR A 128 18.98 -1.75 10.62
CA THR A 128 18.88 -1.80 9.17
C THR A 128 19.44 -3.11 8.65
N ALA A 129 18.69 -3.79 7.78
CA ALA A 129 19.15 -4.98 7.09
C ALA A 129 20.24 -4.63 6.04
N SER A 130 21.11 -5.59 5.74
CA SER A 130 22.05 -5.47 4.62
C SER A 130 21.29 -5.59 3.30
N LEU A 131 21.49 -4.62 2.41
CA LEU A 131 20.88 -4.61 1.08
C LEU A 131 21.81 -5.29 0.08
N ASN A 132 21.32 -6.33 -0.60
CA ASN A 132 22.02 -6.90 -1.75
C ASN A 132 21.56 -6.18 -3.03
N THR A 133 22.48 -5.51 -3.72
CA THR A 133 22.20 -4.69 -4.90
C THR A 133 21.53 -5.49 -6.03
N LEU A 134 21.88 -6.77 -6.21
CA LEU A 134 21.29 -7.62 -7.26
C LEU A 134 19.80 -7.93 -7.00
N VAL A 135 19.39 -7.92 -5.74
CA VAL A 135 18.02 -8.20 -5.31
C VAL A 135 17.09 -6.99 -5.55
N SER A 136 17.67 -5.81 -5.80
CA SER A 136 16.93 -4.56 -6.00
C SER A 136 16.57 -4.25 -7.47
N LEU A 137 17.04 -5.05 -8.43
CA LEU A 137 16.83 -4.78 -9.85
C LEU A 137 15.34 -4.67 -10.26
N PRO A 138 14.43 -5.58 -9.83
CA PRO A 138 13.00 -5.43 -10.14
C PRO A 138 12.39 -4.14 -9.56
N LEU A 139 12.86 -3.71 -8.39
CA LEU A 139 12.43 -2.48 -7.74
C LEU A 139 12.98 -1.23 -8.44
N LEU A 140 14.15 -1.33 -9.05
CA LEU A 140 14.72 -0.25 -9.87
C LEU A 140 13.96 -0.09 -11.20
N VAL A 141 13.63 -1.20 -11.87
CA VAL A 141 12.76 -1.19 -13.06
C VAL A 141 11.40 -0.58 -12.72
N PHE A 142 10.81 -1.01 -11.60
CA PHE A 142 9.58 -0.42 -11.06
C PHE A 142 9.72 1.09 -10.82
N ALA A 143 10.79 1.54 -10.15
CA ALA A 143 11.00 2.96 -9.86
C ALA A 143 11.07 3.82 -11.13
N ILE A 144 11.77 3.34 -12.18
CA ILE A 144 11.85 4.02 -13.47
C ILE A 144 10.47 4.09 -14.13
N VAL A 145 9.76 2.97 -14.22
CA VAL A 145 8.42 2.93 -14.85
C VAL A 145 7.42 3.81 -14.10
N TYR A 146 7.46 3.78 -12.77
CA TYR A 146 6.57 4.58 -11.93
C TYR A 146 6.89 6.08 -12.07
N TYR A 147 8.17 6.44 -12.10
CA TYR A 147 8.63 7.80 -12.37
C TYR A 147 8.12 8.36 -13.70
N LEU A 148 8.27 7.60 -14.78
CA LEU A 148 7.81 8.02 -16.11
C LEU A 148 6.30 8.28 -16.15
N ARG A 149 5.53 7.60 -15.30
CA ARG A 149 4.07 7.69 -15.28
C ARG A 149 3.53 8.80 -14.39
N VAL A 150 4.03 8.92 -13.16
CA VAL A 150 3.42 9.79 -12.13
C VAL A 150 4.36 10.89 -11.62
N GLY A 151 5.58 10.98 -12.16
CA GLY A 151 6.55 12.00 -11.84
C GLY A 151 7.28 11.79 -10.50
N PHE A 152 8.13 12.75 -10.15
CA PHE A 152 9.07 12.67 -9.04
C PHE A 152 8.40 12.51 -7.67
N ASN A 153 7.45 13.40 -7.32
CA ASN A 153 6.87 13.44 -5.97
C ASN A 153 6.17 12.13 -5.59
N SER A 154 5.31 11.62 -6.47
CA SER A 154 4.60 10.36 -6.26
C SER A 154 5.55 9.17 -6.18
N THR A 155 6.60 9.18 -7.01
CA THR A 155 7.62 8.13 -7.00
C THR A 155 8.44 8.14 -5.72
N LEU A 156 8.86 9.32 -5.26
CA LEU A 156 9.60 9.48 -4.02
C LEU A 156 8.82 8.91 -2.83
N LEU A 157 7.53 9.23 -2.73
CA LEU A 157 6.66 8.76 -1.65
C LEU A 157 6.50 7.24 -1.66
N VAL A 158 6.26 6.63 -2.82
CA VAL A 158 6.15 5.17 -2.93
C VAL A 158 7.49 4.49 -2.67
N MET A 159 8.57 5.02 -3.22
CA MET A 159 9.91 4.48 -3.00
C MET A 159 10.37 4.62 -1.55
N LEU A 160 9.87 5.59 -0.79
CA LEU A 160 10.10 5.67 0.65
C LEU A 160 9.56 4.44 1.36
N VAL A 161 8.31 4.02 1.06
CA VAL A 161 7.71 2.82 1.66
C VAL A 161 8.46 1.55 1.23
N VAL A 162 8.77 1.43 -0.05
CA VAL A 162 9.55 0.30 -0.60
C VAL A 162 10.93 0.21 0.06
N THR A 163 11.62 1.35 0.20
CA THR A 163 12.96 1.40 0.82
C THR A 163 12.89 1.09 2.31
N LEU A 164 11.90 1.61 3.03
CA LEU A 164 11.64 1.23 4.43
C LEU A 164 11.42 -0.27 4.58
N ALA A 165 10.64 -0.88 3.68
CA ALA A 165 10.43 -2.32 3.66
C ALA A 165 11.74 -3.10 3.50
N LEU A 166 12.57 -2.70 2.54
CA LEU A 166 13.90 -3.29 2.35
C LEU A 166 14.83 -3.08 3.55
N LEU A 167 14.87 -1.87 4.12
CA LEU A 167 15.71 -1.53 5.28
C LEU A 167 15.30 -2.29 6.54
N LEU A 168 14.01 -2.63 6.68
CA LEU A 168 13.52 -3.49 7.78
C LEU A 168 13.65 -4.99 7.45
N GLY A 169 14.28 -5.32 6.33
CA GLY A 169 14.63 -6.67 5.91
C GLY A 169 13.48 -7.45 5.32
N SER A 170 12.45 -6.79 4.77
CA SER A 170 11.33 -7.45 4.10
C SER A 170 11.29 -7.13 2.61
N LYS A 171 11.82 -8.06 1.84
CA LYS A 171 11.76 -8.02 0.38
C LYS A 171 10.37 -8.38 -0.12
N VAL A 172 9.68 -9.33 0.52
CA VAL A 172 8.30 -9.68 0.14
C VAL A 172 7.38 -8.49 0.30
N ALA A 173 7.50 -7.71 1.39
CA ALA A 173 6.69 -6.51 1.56
C ALA A 173 7.07 -5.40 0.57
N ALA A 174 8.35 -5.21 0.26
CA ALA A 174 8.80 -4.23 -0.72
C ALA A 174 8.24 -4.53 -2.13
N LEU A 175 8.39 -5.78 -2.59
CA LEU A 175 7.88 -6.23 -3.88
C LEU A 175 6.35 -6.21 -3.93
N GLY A 176 5.69 -6.73 -2.90
CA GLY A 176 4.24 -6.75 -2.86
C GLY A 176 3.62 -5.36 -2.78
N TYR A 177 4.23 -4.41 -2.06
CA TYR A 177 3.78 -3.02 -2.06
C TYR A 177 3.96 -2.35 -3.44
N ALA A 178 5.09 -2.60 -4.11
CA ALA A 178 5.31 -2.15 -5.48
C ALA A 178 4.30 -2.76 -6.47
N MET A 179 3.96 -4.04 -6.31
CA MET A 179 2.90 -4.69 -7.10
C MET A 179 1.53 -4.07 -6.83
N TYR A 180 1.18 -3.84 -5.55
CA TYR A 180 -0.07 -3.19 -5.15
C TYR A 180 -0.28 -1.87 -5.91
N VAL A 181 0.71 -0.96 -5.90
CA VAL A 181 0.57 0.33 -6.59
C VAL A 181 0.58 0.24 -8.12
N THR A 182 1.03 -0.88 -8.69
CA THR A 182 1.17 -1.08 -10.14
C THR A 182 -0.08 -1.73 -10.77
N ILE A 183 -0.77 -2.61 -10.04
CA ILE A 183 -1.89 -3.39 -10.57
C ILE A 183 -3.04 -2.50 -11.04
N SER A 184 -3.54 -1.60 -10.18
CA SER A 184 -4.71 -0.79 -10.56
C SER A 184 -4.45 0.06 -11.82
N PRO A 185 -3.30 0.74 -11.95
CA PRO A 185 -2.89 1.38 -13.21
C PRO A 185 -2.84 0.48 -14.44
N LEU A 186 -2.28 -0.73 -14.29
CA LEU A 186 -2.16 -1.70 -15.38
C LEU A 186 -3.55 -2.07 -15.92
N PHE A 187 -4.48 -2.38 -15.01
CA PHE A 187 -5.84 -2.76 -15.36
C PHE A 187 -6.68 -1.59 -15.87
N LEU A 188 -6.39 -0.35 -15.45
CA LEU A 188 -7.00 0.84 -16.01
C LEU A 188 -6.58 1.05 -17.48
N ALA A 189 -5.29 0.82 -17.80
CA ALA A 189 -4.81 0.90 -19.18
C ALA A 189 -5.47 -0.19 -20.06
N LEU A 190 -5.56 -1.43 -19.55
CA LEU A 190 -6.31 -2.51 -20.21
C LEU A 190 -7.77 -2.14 -20.45
N HIS A 191 -8.45 -1.61 -19.42
CA HIS A 191 -9.84 -1.19 -19.54
C HIS A 191 -10.02 -0.14 -20.65
N THR A 192 -9.15 0.86 -20.67
CA THR A 192 -9.20 1.97 -21.64
C THR A 192 -9.03 1.45 -23.07
N ILE A 193 -8.09 0.53 -23.30
CA ILE A 193 -7.86 -0.08 -24.60
C ILE A 193 -9.07 -0.89 -25.07
N VAL A 194 -9.62 -1.72 -24.18
CA VAL A 194 -10.78 -2.57 -24.49
C VAL A 194 -12.01 -1.71 -24.80
N GLN A 195 -12.28 -0.68 -23.99
CA GLN A 195 -13.36 0.28 -24.26
C GLN A 195 -13.18 0.98 -25.60
N ALA A 196 -11.96 1.40 -25.93
CA ALA A 196 -11.70 2.07 -27.20
C ALA A 196 -11.94 1.14 -28.41
N PHE A 197 -11.59 -0.14 -28.29
CA PHE A 197 -11.92 -1.14 -29.31
C PHE A 197 -13.42 -1.40 -29.41
N SER A 198 -14.10 -1.64 -28.29
CA SER A 198 -15.54 -1.95 -28.27
C SER A 198 -16.40 -0.82 -28.83
N ASN A 199 -15.97 0.43 -28.63
CA ASN A 199 -16.69 1.62 -29.08
C ASN A 199 -16.18 2.17 -30.42
N ASN A 200 -15.24 1.48 -31.08
CA ASN A 200 -14.62 1.89 -32.34
C ASN A 200 -14.08 3.34 -32.31
N THR A 201 -13.46 3.72 -31.20
CA THR A 201 -12.83 5.05 -31.01
C THR A 201 -11.33 4.99 -31.27
N GLY A 202 -10.73 6.15 -31.58
CA GLY A 202 -9.29 6.26 -31.80
C GLY A 202 -8.45 5.76 -30.62
N GLN A 203 -7.40 5.00 -30.93
CA GLN A 203 -6.46 4.46 -29.94
C GLN A 203 -5.36 5.48 -29.64
N SER A 204 -5.07 5.72 -28.35
CA SER A 204 -3.99 6.61 -27.94
C SER A 204 -2.69 5.83 -27.69
N PHE A 205 -1.62 6.20 -28.40
CA PHE A 205 -0.29 5.60 -28.25
C PHE A 205 0.20 5.61 -26.78
N ASN A 206 -0.09 6.68 -26.05
CA ASN A 206 0.29 6.82 -24.63
C ASN A 206 -0.32 5.69 -23.77
N VAL A 207 -1.56 5.29 -24.02
CA VAL A 207 -2.22 4.22 -23.26
C VAL A 207 -1.54 2.87 -23.51
N TRP A 208 -1.17 2.57 -24.75
CA TRP A 208 -0.42 1.37 -25.11
C TRP A 208 0.99 1.36 -24.52
N PHE A 209 1.70 2.48 -24.60
CA PHE A 209 3.02 2.63 -23.99
C PHE A 209 2.97 2.40 -22.47
N ASN A 210 1.97 2.98 -21.78
CA ASN A 210 1.75 2.74 -20.36
C ASN A 210 1.43 1.28 -20.05
N LEU A 211 0.59 0.63 -20.86
CA LEU A 211 0.28 -0.79 -20.68
C LEU A 211 1.54 -1.65 -20.73
N VAL A 212 2.36 -1.48 -21.77
CA VAL A 212 3.57 -2.29 -21.99
C VAL A 212 4.58 -2.07 -20.86
N THR A 213 4.85 -0.82 -20.50
CA THR A 213 5.82 -0.50 -19.44
C THR A 213 5.37 -1.01 -18.06
N LEU A 214 4.09 -0.84 -17.72
CA LEU A 214 3.51 -1.39 -16.48
C LEU A 214 3.50 -2.92 -16.48
N ALA A 215 3.20 -3.56 -17.60
CA ALA A 215 3.18 -5.01 -17.71
C ALA A 215 4.60 -5.59 -17.50
N VAL A 216 5.61 -4.98 -18.11
CA VAL A 216 7.01 -5.37 -17.92
C VAL A 216 7.40 -5.24 -16.44
N ALA A 217 7.16 -4.06 -15.83
CA ALA A 217 7.46 -3.87 -14.41
C ALA A 217 6.74 -4.89 -13.52
N PHE A 218 5.44 -5.12 -13.77
CA PHE A 218 4.64 -6.06 -13.01
C PHE A 218 5.16 -7.50 -13.13
N VAL A 219 5.54 -7.96 -14.33
CA VAL A 219 6.08 -9.31 -14.55
C VAL A 219 7.40 -9.49 -13.79
N PHE A 220 8.32 -8.52 -13.86
CA PHE A 220 9.58 -8.59 -13.10
C PHE A 220 9.34 -8.63 -11.59
N LEU A 221 8.44 -7.78 -11.09
CA LEU A 221 8.05 -7.78 -9.68
C LEU A 221 7.43 -9.11 -9.26
N ALA A 222 6.47 -9.63 -10.04
CA ALA A 222 5.76 -10.87 -9.75
C ALA A 222 6.69 -12.07 -9.71
N LEU A 223 7.58 -12.22 -10.71
CA LEU A 223 8.55 -13.30 -10.76
C LEU A 223 9.45 -13.32 -9.53
N GLU A 224 9.97 -12.16 -9.13
CA GLU A 224 10.83 -12.07 -7.95
C GLU A 224 10.05 -12.24 -6.65
N PHE A 225 8.81 -11.75 -6.59
CA PHE A 225 7.92 -11.89 -5.45
C PHE A 225 7.61 -13.36 -5.16
N PHE A 226 7.18 -14.12 -6.17
CA PHE A 226 6.88 -15.55 -6.01
C PHE A 226 8.12 -16.36 -5.63
N LYS A 227 9.30 -16.06 -6.21
CA LYS A 227 10.57 -16.68 -5.79
C LYS A 227 10.90 -16.38 -4.32
N SER A 228 10.68 -15.15 -3.89
CA SER A 228 10.97 -14.72 -2.50
C SER A 228 10.04 -15.43 -1.51
N ILE A 229 8.76 -15.58 -1.85
CA ILE A 229 7.79 -16.35 -1.06
C ILE A 229 8.20 -17.83 -0.99
N GLN A 230 8.56 -18.44 -2.12
CA GLN A 230 8.99 -19.86 -2.16
C GLN A 230 10.24 -20.11 -1.31
N ARG A 231 11.16 -19.13 -1.25
CA ARG A 231 12.35 -19.16 -0.39
C ARG A 231 12.05 -18.81 1.07
N ASN A 232 10.79 -18.52 1.39
CA ASN A 232 10.33 -18.13 2.72
C ASN A 232 11.05 -16.87 3.27
N GLU A 233 11.52 -16.00 2.36
CA GLU A 233 12.18 -14.73 2.69
C GLU A 233 11.19 -13.81 3.44
N THR A 234 11.71 -12.97 4.32
CA THR A 234 10.89 -11.91 4.92
C THR A 234 10.58 -10.82 3.93
#